data_AF-X0VK12-F1
#
_entry.id   AF-X0VK12-F1
#
_cell.length_a   1.000
_cell.length_b   1.000
_cell.length_c   1.000
_cell.angle_alpha   90.00
_cell.angle_beta   90.00
_cell.angle_gamma   90.00
#
_symmetry.space_group_name_H-M   'P 1'
#
loop_
_entity.id
_entity.type
_entity.pdbx_description
1 polymer ?
#
loop_
_entity_poly.entity_id
_entity_poly.type
_entity_poly.pdbx_seq_one_letter_code
_entity_poly.pdbx_strand_id
1 'polypeptide(L)'
;DLNFHSSGYKWLVVTGSDYAMFKGSGTINGEGDYRFRIWAGDDDPDTFRIKIWVEDEDTGEETVIYDNGFDQEIAAGSVQIHKK
;
A
#
# COMPACT_ATOMS: atom_id res chain seq x y z
N ASP A 1 -6.37 -10.77 -12.17
CA ASP A 1 -6.57 -10.51 -10.75
C ASP A 1 -5.20 -10.27 -10.12
N LEU A 2 -5.06 -9.28 -9.24
CA LEU A 2 -3.80 -8.93 -8.59
C LEU A 2 -3.98 -9.19 -7.10
N ASN A 3 -3.37 -10.26 -6.59
CA ASN A 3 -3.38 -10.57 -5.17
C ASN A 3 -2.06 -10.11 -4.54
N PHE A 4 -2.10 -9.02 -3.78
CA PHE A 4 -0.93 -8.54 -3.06
C PHE A 4 -0.96 -9.03 -1.61
N HIS A 5 0.16 -9.61 -1.15
CA HIS A 5 0.33 -10.03 0.23
C HIS A 5 1.56 -9.34 0.84
N SER A 6 1.35 -8.56 1.90
CA SER A 6 2.47 -7.96 2.64
C SER A 6 3.27 -9.04 3.37
N SER A 7 4.59 -9.01 3.21
CA SER A 7 5.53 -9.94 3.84
C SER A 7 6.51 -9.25 4.80
N GLY A 8 6.68 -7.93 4.68
CA GLY A 8 7.62 -7.15 5.48
C GLY A 8 7.10 -5.76 5.86
N TYR A 9 7.41 -5.36 7.10
CA TYR A 9 7.15 -4.02 7.64
C TYR A 9 8.40 -3.13 7.48
N LYS A 10 8.23 -1.89 7.01
CA LYS A 10 9.29 -0.86 7.05
C LYS A 10 8.94 0.22 8.07
N TRP A 11 7.81 0.89 7.90
CA TRP A 11 7.34 1.90 8.85
C TRP A 11 5.83 2.13 8.74
N LEU A 12 5.24 2.59 9.84
CA LEU A 12 3.92 3.19 9.92
C LEU A 12 4.08 4.60 10.47
N VAL A 13 3.51 5.58 9.79
CA VAL A 13 3.44 6.97 10.24
C VAL A 13 1.98 7.35 10.36
N VAL A 14 1.60 7.90 11.52
CA VAL A 14 0.28 8.48 11.75
C VAL A 14 0.46 9.98 11.89
N THR A 15 -0.27 10.75 11.09
CA THR A 15 -0.25 12.21 11.09
C THR A 15 -1.63 12.72 11.47
N GLY A 16 -1.69 13.60 12.46
CA GLY A 16 -2.99 14.06 12.98
C GLY A 16 -3.75 12.94 13.68
N SER A 17 -5.07 13.03 13.62
CA SER A 17 -5.99 12.02 14.15
C SER A 17 -6.62 11.14 13.07
N ASP A 18 -6.39 11.47 11.80
CA ASP A 18 -7.23 11.07 10.66
C ASP A 18 -6.43 10.50 9.48
N TYR A 19 -5.10 10.48 9.52
CA TYR A 19 -4.32 10.03 8.37
C TYR A 19 -3.15 9.12 8.76
N ALA A 20 -3.04 8.00 8.06
CA ALA A 20 -1.96 7.03 8.26
C ALA A 20 -1.30 6.64 6.94
N MET A 21 0.02 6.47 7.00
CA MET A 21 0.83 5.99 5.89
C MET A 21 1.58 4.74 6.33
N PHE A 22 1.50 3.68 5.53
CA PHE A 22 2.14 2.41 5.83
C PHE A 22 3.03 1.97 4.68
N LYS A 23 4.32 1.76 4.93
CA LYS A 23 5.29 1.28 3.94
C LYS A 23 5.83 -0.09 4.34
N GLY A 24 5.99 -0.96 3.35
CA GLY A 24 6.54 -2.28 3.54
C GLY A 24 7.00 -2.93 2.26
N SER A 25 7.19 -4.25 2.34
CA SER A 25 7.39 -5.12 1.19
C SER A 25 6.36 -6.25 1.15
N GLY A 26 6.19 -6.85 -0.02
CA GLY A 26 5.23 -7.93 -0.24
C GLY A 26 5.42 -8.63 -1.57
N THR A 27 4.57 -9.63 -1.80
CA THR A 27 4.56 -10.47 -2.99
C THR A 27 3.28 -10.22 -3.78
N ILE A 28 3.35 -10.33 -5.11
CA ILE A 28 2.17 -10.41 -5.97
C ILE A 28 1.98 -11.89 -6.32
N ASN A 29 0.79 -12.43 -6.06
CA ASN A 29 0.42 -13.81 -6.32
C ASN A 29 1.40 -14.84 -5.73
N GLY A 30 2.02 -14.51 -4.59
CA GLY A 30 2.97 -15.37 -3.88
C GLY A 30 4.42 -15.29 -4.39
N GLU A 31 4.71 -14.43 -5.36
CA GLU A 31 6.04 -14.29 -5.97
C GLU A 31 6.57 -12.85 -5.92
N GLY A 32 7.88 -12.70 -6.13
CA GLY A 32 8.59 -11.43 -6.22
C GLY A 32 8.82 -10.71 -4.90
N ASP A 33 9.60 -9.63 -4.95
CA ASP A 33 9.79 -8.70 -3.85
C ASP A 33 9.42 -7.29 -4.31
N TYR A 34 8.26 -6.83 -3.87
CA TYR A 34 7.71 -5.54 -4.23
C TYR A 34 7.72 -4.64 -3.02
N ARG A 35 7.95 -3.34 -3.24
CA ARG A 35 7.72 -2.30 -2.26
C ARG A 35 6.27 -1.84 -2.38
N PHE A 36 5.66 -1.49 -1.26
CA PHE A 36 4.35 -0.87 -1.26
C PHE A 36 4.28 0.28 -0.29
N ARG A 37 3.37 1.22 -0.57
CA ARG A 37 2.94 2.27 0.34
C ARG A 37 1.44 2.41 0.27
N ILE A 38 0.83 2.45 1.44
CA ILE A 38 -0.58 2.74 1.63
C ILE A 38 -0.71 4.13 2.24
N TRP A 39 -1.77 4.81 1.85
CA TRP A 39 -2.32 5.97 2.54
C TRP A 39 -3.76 5.66 2.89
N ALA A 40 -4.14 5.90 4.14
CA ALA A 40 -5.48 5.71 4.65
C ALA A 40 -5.93 6.99 5.36
N GLY A 41 -7.04 7.56 4.90
CA GLY A 41 -7.70 8.70 5.52
C GLY A 41 -9.01 8.26 6.19
N ASP A 42 -9.18 8.70 7.43
CA ASP A 42 -10.42 8.62 8.22
C ASP A 42 -11.14 9.97 8.06
N ASP A 43 -12.05 10.01 7.07
CA ASP A 43 -12.75 11.19 6.56
C ASP A 43 -14.26 10.86 6.41
N ASP A 44 -15.07 11.82 5.95
CA ASP A 44 -16.46 11.54 5.55
C ASP A 44 -16.61 11.77 4.02
N PRO A 45 -16.32 10.75 3.17
CA PRO A 45 -16.04 9.34 3.48
C PRO A 45 -14.55 8.99 3.63
N ASP A 46 -14.25 7.84 4.25
CA ASP A 46 -12.90 7.26 4.33
C ASP A 46 -12.24 7.11 2.95
N THR A 47 -10.91 7.27 2.92
CA THR A 47 -10.13 7.17 1.69
C THR A 47 -8.98 6.18 1.79
N PHE A 48 -8.64 5.56 0.66
CA PHE A 48 -7.51 4.64 0.55
C PHE A 48 -6.76 4.82 -0.77
N ARG A 49 -5.43 4.85 -0.66
CA ARG A 49 -4.51 4.79 -1.78
C ARG A 49 -3.49 3.68 -1.56
N ILE A 50 -3.13 3.00 -2.64
CA ILE A 50 -2.01 2.05 -2.63
C ILE A 50 -1.15 2.24 -3.88
N LYS A 51 0.17 2.32 -3.65
CA LYS A 51 1.21 2.24 -4.67
C LYS A 51 2.06 1.00 -4.42
N ILE A 52 2.31 0.21 -5.46
CA ILE A 52 3.18 -0.96 -5.49
C ILE A 52 4.22 -0.75 -6.59
N TRP A 53 5.48 -0.98 -6.28
CA TRP A 53 6.59 -0.83 -7.22
C TRP A 53 7.69 -1.85 -6.97
N VAL A 54 8.55 -2.03 -7.97
CA VAL A 54 9.87 -2.64 -7.78
C VAL A 54 10.91 -1.53 -7.73
N GLU A 55 11.94 -1.72 -6.92
CA GLU A 55 13.07 -0.80 -6.78
C GLU A 55 14.32 -1.59 -7.17
N ASP A 56 15.04 -1.11 -8.17
CA ASP A 56 16.32 -1.68 -8.55
C ASP A 56 17.35 -1.38 -7.45
N GLU A 57 17.97 -2.42 -6.89
CA GLU A 57 18.81 -2.26 -5.70
C GLU A 57 20.16 -1.57 -5.99
N ASP A 58 20.65 -1.63 -7.22
CA ASP A 58 21.93 -1.06 -7.62
C ASP A 58 21.80 0.43 -7.98
N THR A 59 20.70 0.79 -8.65
CA THR A 59 20.46 2.13 -9.20
C THR A 59 19.46 2.96 -8.38
N GLY A 60 18.61 2.31 -7.59
CA GLY A 60 17.48 2.95 -6.89
C GLY A 60 16.32 3.33 -7.80
N GLU A 61 16.29 2.88 -9.06
CA GLU A 61 15.21 3.20 -9.99
C GLU A 61 13.90 2.50 -9.57
N GLU A 62 12.82 3.28 -9.44
CA GLU A 62 11.49 2.75 -9.12
C GLU A 62 10.67 2.50 -10.39
N THR A 63 10.27 1.26 -10.63
CA THR A 63 9.27 0.93 -11.65
C THR A 63 7.92 0.65 -11.00
N VAL A 64 6.94 1.51 -11.26
CA VAL A 64 5.59 1.38 -10.72
C VAL A 64 4.86 0.20 -11.38
N ILE A 65 4.36 -0.70 -10.55
CA ILE A 65 3.57 -1.87 -10.98
C ILE A 65 2.08 -1.57 -10.88
N TYR A 66 1.68 -0.88 -9.81
CA TYR A 66 0.31 -0.46 -9.57
C TYR A 66 0.28 0.82 -8.75
N ASP A 67 -0.58 1.76 -9.11
CA ASP A 67 -0.94 2.91 -8.29
C ASP A 67 -2.38 3.30 -8.66
N ASN A 68 -3.28 3.40 -7.68
CA ASN A 68 -4.60 3.97 -7.95
C ASN A 68 -4.55 5.51 -8.05
N GLY A 69 -3.42 6.13 -7.69
CA GLY A 69 -3.04 7.50 -8.06
C GLY A 69 -3.61 8.60 -7.18
N PHE A 70 -4.65 8.32 -6.39
CA PHE A 70 -5.32 9.27 -5.52
C PHE A 70 -5.92 8.56 -4.30
N ASP A 71 -6.26 9.36 -3.28
CA ASP A 71 -6.96 8.90 -2.08
C ASP A 71 -8.41 8.61 -2.46
N GLN A 72 -8.68 7.34 -2.75
CA GLN A 72 -9.94 6.89 -3.32
C GLN A 72 -10.95 6.63 -2.21
N GLU A 73 -12.12 7.26 -2.31
CA GLU A 73 -13.24 7.03 -1.39
C GLU A 73 -13.62 5.55 -1.37
N ILE A 74 -13.63 4.98 -0.16
CA ILE A 74 -14.01 3.59 0.06
C ILE A 74 -15.48 3.57 0.46
N ALA A 75 -16.38 3.73 -0.52
CA ALA A 75 -17.81 3.77 -0.21
C ALA A 75 -18.31 2.46 0.47
N ALA A 76 -18.36 1.35 -0.29
CA ALA A 76 -18.81 0.04 0.19
C ALA A 76 -17.79 -1.08 -0.08
N GLY A 77 -16.57 -0.71 -0.48
CA GLY A 77 -15.47 -1.66 -0.66
C GLY A 77 -14.96 -2.18 0.68
N SER A 78 -14.40 -3.39 0.70
CA SER A 78 -13.78 -3.96 1.91
C SER A 78 -12.26 -4.01 1.75
N VAL A 79 -11.53 -3.37 2.65
CA VAL A 79 -10.10 -3.66 2.84
C VAL A 79 -10.00 -4.82 3.83
N GLN A 80 -9.56 -5.99 3.37
CA GLN A 80 -9.31 -7.13 4.25
C GLN A 80 -7.89 -7.10 4.78
N ILE A 81 -7.76 -6.89 6.10
CA ILE A 81 -6.50 -6.99 6.82
C ILE A 81 -6.42 -8.39 7.43
N HIS A 82 -5.52 -9.23 6.91
CA HIS A 82 -5.25 -10.53 7.49
C HIS A 82 -4.34 -10.37 8.72
N LYS A 83 -4.82 -10.81 9.89
CA LYS A 83 -3.96 -11.01 11.06
C LYS A 83 -3.23 -12.34 10.91
N LYS A 84 -1.92 -12.35 11.22
CA LYS A 84 -1.15 -13.59 11.38
C LYS A 84 -1.65 -14.42 12.57
#